data_AF-A0A6B3I976-F1
#
_entry.id   AF-A0A6B3I976-F1
#
_cell.length_a   1.000
_cell.length_b   1.000
_cell.length_c   1.000
_cell.angle_alpha   90.00
_cell.angle_beta   90.00
_cell.angle_gamma   90.00
#
_symmetry.space_group_name_H-M   'P 1'
#
loop_
_entity.id
_entity.type
_entity.pdbx_description
1 polymer ?
#
loop_
_entity_poly.entity_id
_entity_poly.type
_entity_poly.pdbx_seq_one_letter_code
_entity_poly.pdbx_strand_id
1 'polypeptide(L)'
;TTHTPVPAGIDRFDRQLIARHFGDDGELSGVPVEKILPLGRETYPGGEPELFNMAVMGLRLAQRANGVSTLHGAVSREMFSGLWPGFDPADVPITSITNGVHAPTWVAPEVFRLGAGQVGTGRAHQVLAGGPVADEGAERQSGTPRRWDAVSGIADQEIWELRRELRGQLVTEVRRRLYASWRRRGAGTAELGWIDGVLDPDVLTIGFARRVPSYKRLTLMLRDRDR
;
A
#
# COMPACT_ATOMS: atom_id res chain seq x y z
N THR A 1 10.10 -6.94 -6.11
CA THR A 1 9.64 -5.84 -5.22
C THR A 1 9.67 -6.28 -3.78
N THR A 2 10.21 -5.47 -2.88
CA THR A 2 10.13 -5.69 -1.43
C THR A 2 9.13 -4.71 -0.80
N HIS A 3 8.33 -5.20 0.15
CA HIS A 3 7.29 -4.44 0.86
C HIS A 3 7.54 -4.34 2.37
N THR A 4 8.55 -5.03 2.89
CA THR A 4 8.80 -5.13 4.33
C THR A 4 10.00 -4.26 4.70
N PRO A 5 9.81 -3.20 5.49
CA PRO A 5 10.90 -2.30 5.90
C PRO A 5 11.69 -2.79 7.13
N VAL A 6 11.33 -3.94 7.71
CA VAL A 6 11.92 -4.46 8.94
C VAL A 6 12.37 -5.92 8.78
N PRO A 7 13.55 -6.30 9.29
CA PRO A 7 14.06 -7.67 9.14
C PRO A 7 13.12 -8.75 9.71
N ALA A 8 12.39 -8.44 10.78
CA ALA A 8 11.47 -9.37 11.45
C ALA A 8 10.23 -9.73 10.61
N GLY A 9 9.91 -8.96 9.56
CA GLY A 9 8.81 -9.27 8.65
C GLY A 9 9.26 -9.94 7.35
N ILE A 10 10.53 -10.35 7.25
CA ILE A 10 11.06 -11.10 6.11
C ILE A 10 10.92 -12.59 6.42
N ASP A 11 10.33 -13.31 5.47
CA ASP A 11 10.13 -14.75 5.58
C ASP A 11 11.48 -15.48 5.60
N ARG A 12 11.74 -16.15 6.72
CA ARG A 12 12.87 -17.04 6.92
C ARG A 12 12.35 -18.40 7.38
N PHE A 13 12.90 -19.45 6.80
CA PHE A 13 12.57 -20.83 7.13
C PHE A 13 13.83 -21.59 7.55
N ASP A 14 13.68 -22.62 8.37
CA ASP A 14 14.78 -23.54 8.63
C ASP A 14 15.23 -24.20 7.32
N ARG A 15 16.53 -24.21 7.02
CA ARG A 15 17.04 -24.78 5.77
C ARG A 15 16.69 -26.26 5.59
N GLN A 16 16.54 -27.02 6.68
CA GLN A 16 16.14 -28.43 6.65
C GLN A 16 14.67 -28.59 6.25
N LEU A 17 13.83 -27.59 6.52
CA LEU A 17 12.47 -27.58 6.00
C LEU A 17 12.49 -27.45 4.47
N ILE A 18 13.29 -26.52 3.94
CA ILE A 18 13.48 -26.39 2.49
C ILE A 18 14.04 -27.70 1.92
N ALA A 19 15.06 -28.28 2.55
CA ALA A 19 15.66 -29.53 2.05
C ALA A 19 14.66 -30.69 1.97
N ARG A 20 13.74 -30.79 2.93
CA ARG A 20 12.69 -31.82 2.94
C ARG A 20 11.67 -31.64 1.81
N HIS A 21 11.24 -30.41 1.54
CA HIS A 21 10.24 -30.15 0.49
C HIS A 21 10.80 -30.19 -0.93
N PHE A 22 12.10 -30.00 -1.12
CA PHE A 22 12.74 -29.93 -2.44
C PHE A 22 13.80 -31.02 -2.69
N GLY A 23 14.01 -31.94 -1.75
CA GLY A 23 14.94 -33.07 -1.88
C GLY A 23 14.38 -34.22 -2.72
N ASP A 24 15.03 -35.39 -2.63
CA ASP A 24 14.76 -36.56 -3.48
C ASP A 24 13.32 -37.11 -3.38
N ASP A 25 12.62 -36.83 -2.26
CA ASP A 25 11.20 -37.17 -2.03
C ASP A 25 10.29 -35.91 -1.95
N GLY A 26 10.78 -34.78 -2.44
CA GLY A 26 10.11 -33.48 -2.38
C GLY A 26 9.01 -33.27 -3.41
N GLU A 27 8.39 -32.10 -3.36
CA GLU A 27 7.27 -31.73 -4.25
C GLU A 27 7.70 -31.44 -5.70
N LEU A 28 8.99 -31.17 -5.92
CA LEU A 28 9.54 -30.84 -7.24
C LEU A 28 10.64 -31.83 -7.64
N SER A 29 10.27 -32.85 -8.40
CA SER A 29 11.23 -33.78 -8.99
C SER A 29 12.12 -33.09 -10.03
N GLY A 30 13.42 -33.39 -10.00
CA GLY A 30 14.38 -32.92 -11.00
C GLY A 30 15.04 -31.56 -10.73
N VAL A 31 14.72 -30.87 -9.62
CA VAL A 31 15.46 -29.69 -9.18
C VAL A 31 16.40 -30.06 -8.05
N PRO A 32 17.74 -30.01 -8.25
CA PRO A 32 18.67 -30.44 -7.22
C PRO A 32 18.67 -29.47 -6.03
N VAL A 33 18.36 -30.00 -4.84
CA VAL A 33 18.19 -29.21 -3.61
C VAL A 33 19.45 -28.43 -3.22
N GLU A 34 20.62 -28.98 -3.53
CA GLU A 34 21.93 -28.36 -3.32
C GLU A 34 22.13 -27.11 -4.18
N LYS A 35 21.37 -26.93 -5.27
CA LYS A 35 21.34 -25.69 -6.06
C LYS A 35 20.35 -24.68 -5.51
N ILE A 36 19.32 -25.14 -4.79
CA ILE A 36 18.31 -24.27 -4.18
C ILE A 36 18.85 -23.63 -2.89
N LEU A 37 19.41 -24.43 -1.98
CA LEU A 37 19.84 -23.97 -0.65
C LEU A 37 20.77 -22.74 -0.69
N PRO A 38 21.76 -22.64 -1.59
CA PRO A 38 22.61 -21.46 -1.70
C PRO A 38 21.85 -20.19 -2.05
N LEU A 39 20.69 -20.27 -2.73
CA LEU A 39 19.94 -19.09 -3.15
C LEU A 39 19.38 -18.32 -1.96
N GLY A 40 18.86 -18.99 -0.93
CA GLY A 40 18.33 -18.35 0.26
C GLY A 40 19.34 -18.14 1.39
N ARG A 41 20.55 -18.69 1.28
CA ARG A 41 21.57 -18.64 2.34
C ARG A 41 22.12 -17.23 2.54
N GLU A 42 22.08 -16.73 3.77
CA GLU A 42 22.76 -15.50 4.17
C GLU A 42 24.25 -15.78 4.37
N THR A 43 25.10 -15.33 3.43
CA THR A 43 26.56 -15.60 3.42
C THR A 43 27.40 -14.40 3.85
N TYR A 44 26.76 -13.36 4.39
CA TYR A 44 27.37 -12.09 4.77
C TYR A 44 27.46 -11.95 6.30
N PRO A 45 28.32 -11.06 6.83
CA PRO A 45 28.43 -10.84 8.27
C PRO A 45 27.09 -10.52 8.92
N GLY A 46 26.77 -11.20 10.03
CA GLY A 46 25.47 -11.05 10.72
C GLY A 46 24.31 -11.81 10.07
N GLY A 47 24.55 -12.56 8.99
CA GLY A 47 23.59 -13.48 8.41
C GLY A 47 23.45 -14.79 9.21
N GLU A 48 22.28 -15.42 9.10
CA GLU A 48 21.92 -16.68 9.76
C GLU A 48 22.03 -17.86 8.78
N PRO A 49 23.16 -18.60 8.74
CA PRO A 49 23.43 -19.61 7.71
C PRO A 49 22.52 -20.86 7.79
N GLU A 50 21.93 -21.12 8.95
CA GLU A 50 20.97 -22.22 9.14
C GLU A 50 19.55 -21.86 8.65
N LEU A 51 19.30 -20.59 8.35
CA LEU A 51 18.03 -20.11 7.81
C LEU A 51 18.11 -19.92 6.30
N PHE A 52 16.99 -20.19 5.64
CA PHE A 52 16.73 -19.86 4.26
C PHE A 52 15.90 -18.58 4.21
N ASN A 53 16.52 -17.48 3.76
CA ASN A 53 15.85 -16.19 3.62
C ASN A 53 15.25 -16.06 2.22
N MET A 54 13.91 -15.98 2.16
CA MET A 54 13.17 -15.87 0.89
C MET A 54 13.46 -14.58 0.15
N ALA A 55 13.72 -13.47 0.86
CA ALA A 55 14.08 -12.21 0.23
C ALA A 55 15.47 -12.27 -0.41
N VAL A 56 16.44 -12.94 0.24
CA VAL A 56 17.78 -13.16 -0.33
C VAL A 56 17.71 -14.01 -1.60
N MET A 57 16.93 -15.10 -1.58
CA MET A 57 16.65 -15.87 -2.80
C MET A 57 16.05 -15.00 -3.90
N GLY A 58 15.02 -14.22 -3.57
CA GLY A 58 14.37 -13.32 -4.51
C GLY A 58 15.32 -12.29 -5.12
N LEU A 59 16.22 -11.71 -4.32
CA LEU A 59 17.21 -10.73 -4.78
C LEU A 59 18.29 -11.36 -5.68
N ARG A 60 18.72 -12.60 -5.40
CA ARG A 60 19.70 -13.30 -6.25
C ARG A 60 19.12 -13.74 -7.60
N LEU A 61 17.84 -14.11 -7.62
CA LEU A 61 17.17 -14.58 -8.85
C LEU A 61 16.61 -13.43 -9.71
N ALA A 62 16.31 -12.28 -9.11
CA ALA A 62 15.70 -11.17 -9.83
C ALA A 62 16.72 -10.37 -10.65
N GLN A 63 16.36 -10.02 -11.88
CA GLN A 63 17.13 -9.06 -12.69
C GLN A 63 17.02 -7.64 -12.13
N ARG A 64 15.90 -7.30 -11.46
CA ARG A 64 15.61 -5.98 -10.91
C ARG A 64 14.94 -6.09 -9.56
N ALA A 65 15.34 -5.23 -8.63
CA ALA A 65 14.75 -5.13 -7.30
C ALA A 65 14.36 -3.69 -7.01
N ASN A 66 13.24 -3.50 -6.30
CA ASN A 66 12.77 -2.18 -5.91
C ASN A 66 12.02 -2.23 -4.57
N GLY A 67 12.13 -1.16 -3.80
CA GLY A 67 11.21 -0.82 -2.74
C GLY A 67 9.94 -0.15 -3.28
N VAL A 68 8.94 -0.01 -2.41
CA VAL A 68 7.60 0.52 -2.73
C VAL A 68 7.42 2.03 -2.49
N SER A 69 8.48 2.70 -2.08
CA SER A 69 8.60 4.15 -1.97
C SER A 69 10.08 4.53 -2.00
N THR A 70 10.41 5.81 -2.18
CA THR A 70 11.80 6.30 -2.15
C THR A 70 12.50 5.92 -0.85
N LEU A 71 11.85 6.20 0.30
CA LEU A 71 12.38 5.84 1.61
C LEU A 71 12.51 4.33 1.79
N HIS A 72 11.53 3.55 1.31
CA HIS A 72 11.61 2.10 1.37
C HIS A 72 12.76 1.53 0.54
N GLY A 73 13.05 2.15 -0.61
CA GLY A 73 14.23 1.82 -1.41
C GLY A 73 15.52 2.00 -0.62
N ALA A 74 15.69 3.17 0.03
CA ALA A 74 16.86 3.44 0.86
C ALA A 74 17.01 2.43 2.03
N VAL A 75 15.94 2.21 2.79
CA VAL A 75 15.94 1.22 3.90
C VAL A 75 16.26 -0.20 3.39
N SER A 76 15.74 -0.57 2.22
CA SER A 76 16.01 -1.90 1.63
C SER A 76 17.47 -2.06 1.23
N ARG A 77 18.10 -1.00 0.69
CA ARG A 77 19.53 -1.03 0.35
C ARG A 77 20.40 -1.25 1.58
N GLU A 78 20.12 -0.54 2.67
CA GLU A 78 20.84 -0.73 3.93
C GLU A 78 20.66 -2.16 4.44
N MET A 79 19.42 -2.64 4.50
CA MET A 79 19.07 -3.97 5.02
C MET A 79 19.73 -5.12 4.26
N PHE A 80 19.87 -5.00 2.94
CA PHE A 80 20.40 -6.07 2.08
C PHE A 80 21.81 -5.82 1.55
N SER A 81 22.49 -4.78 2.04
CA SER A 81 23.85 -4.39 1.61
C SER A 81 24.86 -5.54 1.67
N GLY A 82 24.73 -6.45 2.63
CA GLY A 82 25.59 -7.64 2.76
C GLY A 82 25.61 -8.55 1.53
N LEU A 83 24.60 -8.51 0.65
CA LEU A 83 24.60 -9.26 -0.61
C LEU A 83 25.52 -8.67 -1.69
N TRP A 84 25.93 -7.41 -1.56
CA TRP A 84 26.81 -6.71 -2.48
C TRP A 84 28.07 -6.20 -1.75
N PRO A 85 28.96 -7.12 -1.33
CA PRO A 85 30.19 -6.73 -0.64
C PRO A 85 31.03 -5.80 -1.52
N GLY A 86 31.56 -4.73 -0.92
CA GLY A 86 32.37 -3.72 -1.61
C GLY A 86 31.57 -2.58 -2.25
N PHE A 87 30.25 -2.59 -2.14
CA PHE A 87 29.40 -1.46 -2.51
C PHE A 87 28.96 -0.70 -1.27
N ASP A 88 28.93 0.64 -1.35
CA ASP A 88 28.23 1.43 -0.36
C ASP A 88 26.72 1.15 -0.44
N PRO A 89 25.97 1.24 0.67
CA PRO A 89 24.53 1.03 0.65
C PRO A 89 23.81 1.87 -0.41
N ALA A 90 24.29 3.08 -0.72
CA ALA A 90 23.69 3.92 -1.75
C ALA A 90 23.74 3.30 -3.17
N ASP A 91 24.74 2.48 -3.46
CA ASP A 91 25.01 1.87 -4.78
C ASP A 91 24.43 0.47 -4.94
N VAL A 92 23.88 -0.10 -3.87
CA VAL A 92 23.16 -1.39 -3.92
C VAL A 92 22.04 -1.30 -4.97
N PRO A 93 21.95 -2.25 -5.93
CA PRO A 93 21.06 -2.18 -7.09
C PRO A 93 19.58 -2.48 -6.77
N ILE A 94 19.08 -1.90 -5.68
CA ILE A 94 17.67 -1.87 -5.31
C ILE A 94 17.16 -0.46 -5.57
N THR A 95 16.18 -0.30 -6.44
CA THR A 95 15.59 1.01 -6.76
C THR A 95 14.34 1.26 -5.92
N SER A 96 13.51 2.23 -6.32
CA SER A 96 12.18 2.46 -5.74
C SER A 96 11.16 2.71 -6.84
N ILE A 97 10.00 2.07 -6.71
CA ILE A 97 8.81 2.37 -7.50
C ILE A 97 7.72 2.70 -6.48
N THR A 98 7.35 3.97 -6.39
CA THR A 98 6.33 4.42 -5.44
C THR A 98 4.98 3.82 -5.79
N ASN A 99 4.34 3.16 -4.83
CA ASN A 99 3.01 2.57 -5.04
C ASN A 99 1.99 3.63 -5.46
N GLY A 100 1.13 3.25 -6.41
CA GLY A 100 -0.06 4.00 -6.78
C GLY A 100 -1.34 3.24 -6.46
N VAL A 101 -2.46 3.92 -6.63
CA VAL A 101 -3.80 3.32 -6.61
C VAL A 101 -4.49 3.58 -7.94
N HIS A 102 -5.37 2.68 -8.36
CA HIS A 102 -6.17 2.89 -9.56
C HIS A 102 -7.26 3.94 -9.27
N ALA A 103 -7.01 5.19 -9.64
CA ALA A 103 -7.87 6.30 -9.26
C ALA A 103 -9.36 6.13 -9.65
N PRO A 104 -9.74 5.61 -10.83
CA PRO A 104 -11.15 5.35 -11.15
C PRO A 104 -11.85 4.38 -10.20
N THR A 105 -11.11 3.52 -9.49
CA THR A 105 -11.65 2.64 -8.44
C THR A 105 -11.77 3.34 -7.09
N TRP A 106 -10.86 4.27 -6.78
CA TRP A 106 -10.73 4.86 -5.44
C TRP A 106 -11.30 6.28 -5.31
N VAL A 107 -11.63 6.92 -6.42
CA VAL A 107 -12.22 8.25 -6.47
C VAL A 107 -13.69 8.12 -6.88
N ALA A 108 -14.58 8.77 -6.11
CA ALA A 108 -16.01 8.70 -6.36
C ALA A 108 -16.36 9.37 -7.72
N PRO A 109 -17.29 8.81 -8.52
CA PRO A 109 -17.70 9.39 -9.80
C PRO A 109 -18.15 10.86 -9.70
N GLU A 110 -18.77 11.24 -8.58
CA GLU A 110 -19.17 12.61 -8.26
C GLU A 110 -17.99 13.59 -8.29
N VAL A 111 -16.81 13.17 -7.82
CA VAL A 111 -15.58 13.98 -7.84
C VAL A 111 -15.12 14.23 -9.27
N PHE A 112 -15.19 13.20 -10.13
CA PHE A 112 -14.87 13.36 -11.55
C PHE A 112 -15.89 14.26 -12.26
N ARG A 113 -17.18 14.16 -11.92
CA ARG A 113 -18.23 15.04 -12.47
C ARG A 113 -18.01 16.50 -12.11
N LEU A 114 -17.68 16.79 -10.85
CA LEU A 114 -17.35 18.15 -10.40
C LEU A 114 -16.12 18.69 -11.15
N GLY A 115 -15.05 17.89 -11.26
CA GLY A 115 -13.87 18.28 -12.03
C GLY A 115 -14.19 18.50 -13.51
N ALA A 116 -15.00 17.64 -14.13
CA ALA A 116 -15.38 17.74 -15.53
C ALA A 116 -16.18 19.02 -15.83
N GLY A 117 -17.02 19.48 -14.90
CA GLY A 117 -17.76 20.73 -15.02
C GLY A 117 -16.84 21.96 -15.11
N GLN A 118 -15.67 21.91 -14.47
CA GLN A 118 -14.74 23.05 -14.43
C GLN A 118 -13.64 23.00 -15.51
N VAL A 119 -13.08 21.82 -15.80
CA VAL A 119 -11.92 21.68 -16.69
C VAL A 119 -12.20 20.89 -17.98
N GLY A 120 -13.44 20.42 -18.17
CA GLY A 120 -13.84 19.53 -19.25
C GLY A 120 -13.59 18.05 -18.95
N THR A 121 -14.41 17.18 -19.52
CA THR A 121 -14.42 15.72 -19.25
C THR A 121 -13.08 15.03 -19.52
N GLY A 122 -12.43 15.34 -20.65
CA GLY A 122 -11.14 14.74 -21.03
C GLY A 122 -9.99 15.13 -20.09
N ARG A 123 -10.00 16.38 -19.58
CA ARG A 123 -8.96 16.90 -18.69
C ARG A 123 -9.19 16.52 -17.23
N ALA A 124 -10.45 16.40 -16.80
CA ALA A 124 -10.79 15.97 -15.45
C ALA A 124 -10.28 14.56 -15.15
N HIS A 125 -10.42 13.63 -16.10
CA HIS A 125 -9.87 12.29 -15.94
C HIS A 125 -8.33 12.31 -15.87
N GLN A 126 -7.65 13.10 -16.71
CA GLN A 126 -6.18 13.19 -16.66
C GLN A 126 -5.67 13.80 -15.34
N VAL A 127 -6.31 14.88 -14.89
CA VAL A 127 -5.93 15.60 -13.65
C VAL A 127 -6.27 14.79 -12.40
N LEU A 128 -7.44 14.17 -12.34
CA LEU A 128 -7.91 13.46 -11.14
C LEU A 128 -7.47 12.00 -11.11
N ALA A 129 -7.26 11.35 -12.26
CA ALA A 129 -6.99 9.91 -12.32
C ALA A 129 -5.51 9.50 -12.30
N GLY A 130 -4.55 10.42 -12.24
CA GLY A 130 -3.14 10.02 -12.17
C GLY A 130 -2.43 9.89 -13.51
N GLY A 131 -2.97 10.44 -14.60
CA GLY A 131 -2.33 10.37 -15.92
C GLY A 131 -0.91 10.97 -15.90
N PRO A 132 -0.06 10.59 -16.88
CA PRO A 132 1.30 11.11 -16.97
C PRO A 132 1.26 12.64 -17.01
N VAL A 133 1.81 13.25 -15.97
CA VAL A 133 2.14 14.66 -15.94
C VAL A 133 3.36 14.78 -16.85
N ALA A 134 3.34 15.72 -17.79
CA ALA A 134 4.56 16.06 -18.52
C ALA A 134 5.68 16.27 -17.48
N ASP A 135 6.74 15.48 -17.66
CA ASP A 135 7.85 15.26 -16.73
C ASP A 135 8.27 16.51 -15.93
N GLU A 136 8.54 16.30 -14.65
CA GLU A 136 9.29 17.26 -13.81
C GLU A 136 10.73 17.50 -14.33
N GLY A 137 11.19 16.73 -15.31
CA GLY A 137 12.49 16.84 -15.98
C GLY A 137 12.48 17.25 -17.46
N ALA A 138 11.32 17.47 -18.09
CA ALA A 138 11.27 18.04 -19.43
C ALA A 138 11.43 19.56 -19.34
N GLU A 139 12.26 20.15 -20.21
CA GLU A 139 12.48 21.59 -20.29
C GLU A 139 11.17 22.36 -20.17
N ARG A 140 11.12 23.23 -19.15
CA ARG A 140 9.98 24.05 -18.79
C ARG A 140 9.54 24.91 -19.97
N GLN A 141 8.51 24.47 -20.70
CA GLN A 141 7.75 25.39 -21.54
C GLN A 141 6.89 26.23 -20.61
N SER A 142 7.25 27.51 -20.47
CA SER A 142 6.53 28.48 -19.64
C SER A 142 5.06 28.52 -20.06
N GLY A 143 4.17 27.97 -19.24
CA GLY A 143 2.73 28.05 -19.47
C GLY A 143 1.92 26.79 -19.22
N THR A 144 2.53 25.62 -18.94
CA THR A 144 1.77 24.43 -18.55
C THR A 144 1.32 24.56 -17.08
N PRO A 145 0.01 24.70 -16.78
CA PRO A 145 -0.46 24.81 -15.40
C PRO A 145 -0.15 23.53 -14.65
N ARG A 146 0.22 23.61 -13.36
CA ARG A 146 0.41 22.42 -12.53
C ARG A 146 -0.89 21.63 -12.52
N ARG A 147 -0.78 20.31 -12.35
CA ARG A 147 -1.91 19.37 -12.30
C ARG A 147 -3.08 19.87 -11.43
N TRP A 148 -2.77 20.50 -10.29
CA TRP A 148 -3.77 21.00 -9.34
C TRP A 148 -4.26 22.43 -9.62
N ASP A 149 -3.55 23.21 -10.45
CA ASP A 149 -3.95 24.58 -10.83
C ASP A 149 -5.24 24.57 -11.67
N ALA A 150 -5.56 23.43 -12.30
CA ALA A 150 -6.80 23.26 -13.04
C ALA A 150 -8.02 23.10 -12.12
N VAL A 151 -7.84 22.58 -10.90
CA VAL A 151 -8.94 22.35 -9.95
C VAL A 151 -9.01 23.39 -8.83
N SER A 152 -8.02 24.28 -8.72
CA SER A 152 -8.05 25.43 -7.79
C SER A 152 -9.15 26.45 -8.09
N GLY A 153 -9.82 26.35 -9.24
CA GLY A 153 -10.98 27.17 -9.58
C GLY A 153 -12.32 26.63 -9.04
N ILE A 154 -12.36 25.41 -8.48
CA ILE A 154 -13.59 24.87 -7.86
C ILE A 154 -13.88 25.69 -6.60
N ALA A 155 -15.12 26.17 -6.43
CA ALA A 155 -15.48 26.94 -5.25
C ALA A 155 -15.53 26.04 -4.00
N ASP A 156 -15.09 26.57 -2.85
CA ASP A 156 -15.11 25.84 -1.57
C ASP A 156 -16.51 25.28 -1.23
N GLN A 157 -17.57 26.01 -1.59
CA GLN A 157 -18.95 25.60 -1.38
C GLN A 157 -19.29 24.32 -2.17
N GLU A 158 -18.83 24.20 -3.41
CA GLU A 158 -19.06 23.01 -4.25
C GLU A 158 -18.33 21.78 -3.68
N ILE A 159 -17.10 21.97 -3.20
CA ILE A 159 -16.32 20.93 -2.52
C ILE A 159 -17.04 20.50 -1.23
N TRP A 160 -17.55 21.45 -0.46
CA TRP A 160 -18.26 21.18 0.79
C TRP A 160 -19.56 20.40 0.56
N GLU A 161 -20.36 20.79 -0.42
CA GLU A 161 -21.60 20.10 -0.80
C GLU A 161 -21.34 18.67 -1.26
N LEU A 162 -20.36 18.49 -2.16
CA LEU A 162 -19.92 17.16 -2.58
C LEU A 162 -19.46 16.30 -1.38
N ARG A 163 -18.71 16.89 -0.45
CA ARG A 163 -18.25 16.17 0.74
C ARG A 163 -19.40 15.79 1.67
N ARG A 164 -20.45 16.62 1.79
CA ARG A 164 -21.67 16.27 2.53
C ARG A 164 -22.42 15.12 1.86
N GLU A 165 -22.57 15.16 0.55
CA GLU A 165 -23.20 14.08 -0.22
C GLU A 165 -22.48 12.74 0.02
N LEU A 166 -21.16 12.70 -0.18
CA LEU A 166 -20.36 11.49 0.00
C LEU A 166 -20.38 10.96 1.45
N ARG A 167 -20.47 11.85 2.45
CA ARG A 167 -20.69 11.45 3.86
C ARG A 167 -22.05 10.80 4.06
N GLY A 168 -23.12 11.37 3.50
CA GLY A 168 -24.46 10.77 3.54
C GLY A 168 -24.51 9.37 2.92
N GLN A 169 -23.84 9.20 1.77
CA GLN A 169 -23.71 7.89 1.12
C GLN A 169 -22.95 6.89 1.99
N LEU A 170 -21.84 7.30 2.61
CA LEU A 170 -21.08 6.46 3.54
C LEU A 170 -21.94 6.00 4.73
N VAL A 171 -22.65 6.92 5.38
CA VAL A 171 -23.52 6.61 6.52
C VAL A 171 -24.58 5.59 6.12
N THR A 172 -25.23 5.81 4.99
CA THR A 172 -26.25 4.90 4.44
C THR A 172 -25.69 3.51 4.19
N GLU A 173 -24.51 3.42 3.57
CA GLU A 173 -23.87 2.15 3.26
C GLU A 173 -23.40 1.40 4.51
N VAL A 174 -22.88 2.11 5.52
CA VAL A 174 -22.50 1.53 6.80
C VAL A 174 -23.71 0.92 7.50
N ARG A 175 -24.82 1.67 7.60
CA ARG A 175 -26.07 1.18 8.22
C ARG A 175 -26.61 -0.04 7.48
N ARG A 176 -26.64 0.00 6.15
CA ARG A 176 -27.06 -1.14 5.30
C ARG A 176 -26.21 -2.39 5.54
N ARG A 177 -24.87 -2.24 5.58
CA ARG A 177 -23.95 -3.37 5.82
C ARG A 177 -24.05 -3.93 7.24
N LEU A 178 -24.21 -3.05 8.24
CA LEU A 178 -24.42 -3.47 9.62
C LEU A 178 -25.72 -4.28 9.73
N TYR A 179 -26.82 -3.78 9.19
CA TYR A 179 -28.10 -4.47 9.21
C TYR A 179 -27.98 -5.86 8.56
N ALA A 180 -27.41 -5.95 7.35
CA ALA A 180 -27.20 -7.23 6.67
C ALA A 180 -26.28 -8.18 7.46
N SER A 181 -25.23 -7.67 8.11
CA SER A 181 -24.32 -8.47 8.93
C SER A 181 -25.00 -9.02 10.18
N TRP A 182 -25.84 -8.23 10.85
CA TRP A 182 -26.56 -8.67 12.05
C TRP A 182 -27.70 -9.63 11.73
N ARG A 183 -28.42 -9.42 10.63
CA ARG A 183 -29.41 -10.37 10.12
C ARG A 183 -28.79 -11.74 9.82
N ARG A 184 -27.60 -11.78 9.19
CA ARG A 184 -26.86 -13.04 8.97
C ARG A 184 -26.42 -13.73 10.26
N ARG A 185 -26.35 -13.01 11.39
CA ARG A 185 -26.03 -13.54 12.72
C ARG A 185 -27.28 -13.94 13.52
N GLY A 186 -28.48 -13.85 12.94
CA GLY A 186 -29.73 -14.29 13.57
C GLY A 186 -30.51 -13.21 14.32
N ALA A 187 -30.07 -11.94 14.32
CA ALA A 187 -30.79 -10.88 15.00
C ALA A 187 -32.19 -10.60 14.38
N GLY A 188 -33.18 -10.35 15.23
CA GLY A 188 -34.53 -9.95 14.83
C GLY A 188 -34.58 -8.48 14.39
N THR A 189 -35.45 -8.12 13.44
CA THR A 189 -35.54 -6.74 12.93
C THR A 189 -35.84 -5.72 14.04
N ALA A 190 -36.67 -6.08 15.02
CA ALA A 190 -37.01 -5.22 16.15
C ALA A 190 -35.80 -4.83 17.02
N GLU A 191 -34.75 -5.65 17.03
CA GLU A 191 -33.52 -5.41 17.81
C GLU A 191 -32.52 -4.49 17.08
N LEU A 192 -32.79 -4.14 15.82
CA LEU A 192 -31.83 -3.44 14.95
C LEU A 192 -32.09 -1.94 14.81
N GLY A 193 -33.08 -1.38 15.50
CA GLY A 193 -33.41 0.05 15.42
C GLY A 193 -32.26 0.99 15.82
N TRP A 194 -31.31 0.53 16.63
CA TRP A 194 -30.12 1.31 16.98
C TRP A 194 -29.21 1.61 15.77
N ILE A 195 -29.29 0.80 14.71
CA ILE A 195 -28.47 0.98 13.49
C ILE A 195 -28.80 2.33 12.83
N ASP A 196 -30.03 2.81 12.95
CA ASP A 196 -30.44 4.10 12.38
C ASP A 196 -29.75 5.30 13.05
N GLY A 197 -29.17 5.11 14.24
CA GLY A 197 -28.34 6.10 14.93
C GLY A 197 -26.84 5.95 14.68
N VAL A 198 -26.40 4.94 13.91
CA VAL A 198 -24.96 4.70 13.67
C VAL A 198 -24.43 5.69 12.63
N LEU A 199 -23.41 6.45 13.05
CA LEU A 199 -22.81 7.56 12.31
C LEU A 199 -23.82 8.67 11.97
N ASP A 200 -23.33 9.89 11.89
CA ASP A 200 -24.13 11.06 11.54
C ASP A 200 -23.38 11.83 10.42
N PRO A 201 -24.03 12.12 9.28
CA PRO A 201 -23.39 12.84 8.19
C PRO A 201 -22.93 14.25 8.57
N ASP A 202 -23.54 14.88 9.58
CA ASP A 202 -23.25 16.23 10.04
C ASP A 202 -22.22 16.26 11.19
N VAL A 203 -21.81 15.10 11.71
CA VAL A 203 -20.78 14.98 12.75
C VAL A 203 -19.42 14.62 12.13
N LEU A 204 -18.34 15.18 12.68
CA LEU A 204 -16.97 14.84 12.28
C LEU A 204 -16.71 13.33 12.52
N THR A 205 -16.53 12.60 11.43
CA THR A 205 -16.18 11.18 11.47
C THR A 205 -14.68 11.01 11.23
N ILE A 206 -13.97 10.48 12.23
CA ILE A 206 -12.55 10.11 12.11
C ILE A 206 -12.47 8.59 11.92
N GLY A 207 -12.08 8.17 10.71
CA GLY A 207 -12.02 6.77 10.32
C GLY A 207 -10.60 6.24 10.29
N PHE A 208 -10.41 5.01 10.80
CA PHE A 208 -9.14 4.31 10.70
C PHE A 208 -9.32 2.90 10.18
N ALA A 209 -9.00 2.70 8.90
CA ALA A 209 -9.17 1.43 8.21
C ALA A 209 -7.82 0.85 7.79
N ARG A 210 -7.23 0.02 8.64
CA ARG A 210 -6.03 -0.78 8.31
C ARG A 210 -6.04 -2.09 9.10
N ARG A 211 -5.31 -3.09 8.61
CA ARG A 211 -5.05 -4.31 9.40
C ARG A 211 -4.42 -3.94 10.74
N VAL A 212 -4.69 -4.73 11.79
CA VAL A 212 -4.19 -4.53 13.16
C VAL A 212 -2.98 -5.43 13.44
N PRO A 213 -1.75 -5.01 13.11
CA PRO A 213 -0.53 -5.63 13.62
C PRO A 213 0.03 -4.83 14.82
N SER A 214 0.66 -5.55 15.75
CA SER A 214 1.17 -5.05 17.04
C SER A 214 2.10 -3.83 16.93
N TYR A 215 2.94 -3.75 15.88
CA TYR A 215 3.89 -2.67 15.69
C TYR A 215 3.26 -1.32 15.32
N LYS A 216 1.97 -1.27 14.96
CA LYS A 216 1.34 -0.04 14.45
C LYS A 216 0.71 0.85 15.53
N ARG A 217 0.82 0.52 16.82
CA ARG A 217 0.55 1.42 17.97
C ARG A 217 -0.80 2.18 17.89
N LEU A 218 -1.90 1.47 17.60
CA LEU A 218 -3.26 2.05 17.53
C LEU A 218 -3.70 2.80 18.80
N THR A 219 -3.18 2.41 19.96
CA THR A 219 -3.53 2.97 21.27
C THR A 219 -2.88 4.33 21.57
N LEU A 220 -1.91 4.78 20.76
CA LEU A 220 -1.23 6.07 20.96
C LEU A 220 -2.09 7.26 20.53
N MET A 221 -2.98 7.09 19.54
CA MET A 221 -3.86 8.17 19.04
C MET A 221 -4.93 8.63 20.05
N LEU A 222 -5.07 7.92 21.19
CA LEU A 222 -6.10 8.20 22.20
C LEU A 222 -5.52 8.59 23.57
N ARG A 223 -4.19 8.70 23.71
CA ARG A 223 -3.54 8.88 25.03
C ARG A 223 -2.47 9.97 25.10
N ASP A 224 -2.05 10.56 23.98
CA ASP A 224 -1.03 11.60 23.97
C ASP A 224 -1.63 12.89 23.41
N ARG A 225 -1.77 13.95 24.24
CA ARG A 225 -2.32 15.25 23.80
C ARG A 225 -1.26 16.15 23.17
N ASP A 226 0.02 15.84 23.39
CA ASP A 226 1.15 16.66 22.94
C ASP A 226 1.79 16.14 21.64
N ARG A 227 1.21 15.10 21.01
CA ARG A 227 1.67 14.51 19.75
C ARG A 227 0.55 14.26 18.74
#